data_AF-A0A4Q2AZK7-F1
#
_entry.id   AF-A0A4Q2AZK7-F1
#
_cell.length_a   1.000
_cell.length_b   1.000
_cell.length_c   1.000
_cell.angle_alpha   90.00
_cell.angle_beta   90.00
_cell.angle_gamma   90.00
#
_symmetry.space_group_name_H-M   'P 1'
#
loop_
_entity.id
_entity.type
_entity.pdbx_description
1 polymer ?
#
loop_
_entity_poly.entity_id
_entity_poly.type
_entity_poly.pdbx_seq_one_letter_code
_entity_poly.pdbx_strand_id
1 'polypeptide(L)'
;MQKKRIILVLIAIFLVLAGIGGTKKVVEMRQAAQKERQIAFLKAHEKELVDFIKKYSSQEETVEFDWETVEAGKGRAFTKPTLTVNFDVSNSPVKSYNNRGYVLRVETDVDKLDKIEGLTVLNGEIGLKIREEKNARFRK
;
A
#
# COMPACT_ATOMS: atom_id res chain seq x y z
N MET A 1 44.34 16.03 16.06
CA MET A 1 42.89 15.87 16.34
C MET A 1 41.94 16.74 15.50
N GLN A 2 42.41 17.81 14.84
CA GLN A 2 41.54 18.77 14.12
C GLN A 2 41.01 18.23 12.78
N LYS A 3 41.86 17.58 11.96
CA LYS A 3 41.49 17.13 10.60
C LYS A 3 40.37 16.08 10.56
N LYS A 4 40.38 15.11 11.48
CA LYS A 4 39.32 14.07 11.59
C LYS A 4 37.97 14.66 12.04
N ARG A 5 38.01 15.67 12.92
CA ARG A 5 36.81 16.42 13.36
C ARG A 5 36.24 17.29 12.24
N ILE A 6 37.10 17.93 11.44
CA ILE A 6 36.68 18.73 10.27
C ILE A 6 35.99 17.85 9.23
N ILE A 7 36.52 16.65 8.94
CA ILE A 7 35.88 15.70 8.00
C ILE A 7 34.49 15.27 8.50
N LEU A 8 34.34 14.97 9.79
CA LEU A 8 33.04 14.59 10.37
C LEU A 8 32.04 15.74 10.34
N VAL A 9 32.48 16.98 10.60
CA VAL A 9 31.64 18.17 10.53
C VAL A 9 31.19 18.44 9.08
N LEU A 10 32.06 18.25 8.10
CA LEU A 10 31.69 18.40 6.68
C LEU A 10 30.69 17.33 6.21
N ILE A 11 30.81 16.08 6.67
CA ILE A 11 29.84 15.02 6.38
C ILE A 11 28.48 15.34 7.01
N ALA A 12 28.46 15.81 8.27
CA ALA A 12 27.23 16.21 8.94
C ALA A 12 26.56 17.40 8.24
N ILE A 13 27.33 18.41 7.83
CA ILE A 13 26.83 19.56 7.05
C ILE A 13 26.32 19.12 5.67
N PHE A 14 26.99 18.17 5.02
CA PHE A 14 26.54 17.62 3.74
C PHE A 14 25.18 16.88 3.88
N LEU A 15 24.98 16.15 4.98
CA LEU A 15 23.69 15.51 5.28
C LEU A 15 22.58 16.54 5.58
N VAL A 16 22.91 17.68 6.18
CA VAL A 16 21.98 18.80 6.44
C VAL A 16 21.66 19.58 5.17
N LEU A 17 22.66 19.87 4.31
CA LEU A 17 22.49 20.60 3.04
C LEU A 17 21.79 19.74 1.97
N ALA A 18 22.02 18.43 1.95
CA ALA A 18 21.24 17.48 1.14
C ALA A 18 19.76 17.37 1.57
N GLY A 19 19.39 18.03 2.67
CA GLY A 19 18.01 18.16 3.15
C GLY A 19 17.16 19.17 2.35
N ILE A 20 17.76 20.15 1.67
CA ILE A 20 16.99 21.25 1.03
C ILE A 20 16.86 21.07 -0.50
N GLY A 21 17.76 20.31 -1.14
CA GLY A 21 17.66 19.96 -2.55
C GLY A 21 18.42 18.67 -2.82
N GLY A 22 17.78 17.53 -2.59
CA GLY A 22 18.41 16.23 -2.81
C GLY A 22 18.83 16.05 -4.26
N THR A 23 20.05 15.58 -4.50
CA THR A 23 20.46 15.12 -5.84
C THR A 23 19.51 13.98 -6.28
N LYS A 24 19.24 13.84 -7.58
CA LYS A 24 18.32 12.83 -8.15
C LYS A 24 18.49 11.43 -7.52
N LYS A 25 19.74 11.01 -7.33
CA LYS A 25 20.09 9.73 -6.69
C LYS A 25 19.62 9.61 -5.24
N VAL A 26 19.70 10.67 -4.44
CA VAL A 26 19.23 10.68 -3.04
C VAL A 26 17.71 10.61 -2.97
N VAL A 27 17.01 11.28 -3.89
CA VAL A 27 15.54 11.22 -3.98
C VAL A 27 15.08 9.81 -4.35
N GLU A 28 15.71 9.18 -5.34
CA GLU A 28 15.40 7.80 -5.76
C GLU A 28 15.61 6.79 -4.62
N MET A 29 16.74 6.88 -3.90
CA MET A 29 16.99 6.00 -2.74
C MET A 29 15.95 6.17 -1.64
N ARG A 30 15.51 7.40 -1.36
CA ARG A 30 14.45 7.67 -0.37
C ARG A 30 13.12 7.08 -0.80
N GLN A 31 12.76 7.21 -2.08
CA GLN A 31 11.53 6.64 -2.65
C GLN A 31 11.54 5.11 -2.60
N ALA A 32 12.66 4.47 -2.95
CA ALA A 32 12.80 3.02 -2.87
C ALA A 32 12.64 2.51 -1.42
N ALA A 33 13.34 3.12 -0.47
CA ALA A 33 13.23 2.77 0.94
C ALA A 33 11.80 2.98 1.49
N GLN A 34 11.09 4.02 1.02
CA GLN A 34 9.68 4.23 1.38
C GLN A 34 8.78 3.14 0.80
N LYS A 35 8.98 2.76 -0.47
CA LYS A 35 8.21 1.67 -1.11
C LYS A 35 8.43 0.33 -0.39
N GLU A 36 9.66 0.01 0.00
CA GLU A 36 9.96 -1.20 0.77
C GLU A 36 9.22 -1.24 2.11
N ARG A 37 9.15 -0.12 2.84
CA ARG A 37 8.37 -0.02 4.09
C ARG A 37 6.88 -0.24 3.86
N GLN A 38 6.34 0.30 2.77
CA GLN A 38 4.93 0.12 2.41
C GLN A 38 4.61 -1.34 2.07
N ILE A 39 5.47 -2.01 1.31
CA ILE A 39 5.34 -3.45 1.02
C ILE A 39 5.43 -4.27 2.31
N ALA A 40 6.40 -3.97 3.19
CA ALA A 40 6.56 -4.68 4.46
C ALA A 40 5.34 -4.52 5.37
N PHE A 41 4.76 -3.32 5.43
CA PHE A 41 3.51 -3.07 6.17
C PHE A 41 2.35 -3.91 5.62
N LEU A 42 2.16 -3.95 4.31
CA LEU A 42 1.08 -4.75 3.70
C LEU A 42 1.27 -6.25 3.93
N LYS A 43 2.50 -6.76 3.79
CA LYS A 43 2.83 -8.16 4.09
C LYS A 43 2.60 -8.52 5.56
N ALA A 44 2.92 -7.61 6.48
CA ALA A 44 2.63 -7.81 7.90
C ALA A 44 1.12 -7.93 8.19
N HIS A 45 0.28 -7.34 7.35
CA HIS A 45 -1.18 -7.40 7.44
C HIS A 45 -1.81 -8.36 6.43
N GLU A 46 -1.04 -9.20 5.74
CA GLU A 46 -1.54 -10.07 4.66
C GLU A 46 -2.76 -10.88 5.08
N LYS A 47 -2.75 -11.42 6.30
CA LYS A 47 -3.90 -12.14 6.87
C LYS A 47 -5.17 -11.30 6.92
N GLU A 48 -5.09 -10.05 7.39
CA GLU A 48 -6.24 -9.14 7.45
C GLU A 48 -6.76 -8.81 6.04
N LEU A 49 -5.85 -8.63 5.08
CA LEU A 49 -6.20 -8.36 3.68
C LEU A 49 -6.90 -9.56 3.03
N VAL A 50 -6.37 -10.78 3.24
CA VAL A 50 -6.96 -12.03 2.74
C VAL A 50 -8.33 -12.29 3.39
N ASP A 51 -8.43 -12.16 4.70
CA ASP A 51 -9.68 -12.36 5.44
C ASP A 51 -10.77 -11.38 4.94
N PHE A 52 -10.39 -10.13 4.65
CA PHE A 52 -11.27 -9.15 4.02
C PHE A 52 -11.73 -9.59 2.63
N ILE A 53 -10.82 -9.99 1.73
CA ILE A 53 -11.17 -10.42 0.36
C ILE A 53 -12.15 -11.60 0.42
N LYS A 54 -11.78 -12.66 1.16
CA LYS A 54 -12.56 -13.90 1.28
C LYS A 54 -13.95 -13.71 1.87
N LYS A 55 -14.14 -12.69 2.72
CA LYS A 55 -15.47 -12.32 3.23
C LYS A 55 -16.44 -11.95 2.11
N TYR A 56 -15.95 -11.37 1.02
CA TYR A 56 -16.77 -10.90 -0.10
C TYR A 56 -16.74 -11.84 -1.31
N SER A 57 -15.73 -12.66 -1.46
CA SER A 57 -15.62 -13.65 -2.53
C SER A 57 -16.03 -15.05 -2.07
N SER A 58 -15.06 -15.90 -1.67
CA SER A 58 -15.25 -17.26 -1.12
C SER A 58 -14.16 -17.58 -0.09
N GLN A 59 -14.43 -18.48 0.85
CA GLN A 59 -13.43 -18.92 1.84
C GLN A 59 -12.40 -19.91 1.27
N GLU A 60 -12.80 -20.68 0.25
CA GLU A 60 -12.01 -21.78 -0.33
C GLU A 60 -10.95 -21.32 -1.35
N GLU A 61 -11.00 -20.05 -1.75
CA GLU A 61 -10.11 -19.54 -2.80
C GLU A 61 -8.69 -19.26 -2.29
N THR A 62 -7.76 -19.17 -3.24
CA THR A 62 -6.39 -18.70 -3.00
C THR A 62 -6.29 -17.25 -3.44
N VAL A 63 -5.68 -16.41 -2.61
CA VAL A 63 -5.46 -14.99 -2.89
C VAL A 63 -3.96 -14.78 -3.04
N GLU A 64 -3.55 -14.22 -4.17
CA GLU A 64 -2.14 -13.96 -4.49
C GLU A 64 -1.93 -12.47 -4.75
N PHE A 65 -1.08 -11.82 -3.95
CA PHE A 65 -0.75 -10.42 -4.11
C PHE A 65 0.47 -10.23 -5.01
N ASP A 66 0.36 -9.32 -5.96
CA ASP A 66 1.50 -8.80 -6.70
C ASP A 66 2.11 -7.61 -5.95
N TRP A 67 3.06 -7.90 -5.06
CA TRP A 67 3.72 -6.89 -4.22
C TRP A 67 4.52 -5.85 -5.02
N GLU A 68 4.88 -6.12 -6.28
CA GLU A 68 5.62 -5.17 -7.11
C GLU A 68 4.73 -4.00 -7.56
N THR A 69 3.41 -4.25 -7.64
CA THR A 69 2.38 -3.27 -7.97
C THR A 69 1.99 -2.36 -6.80
N VAL A 70 2.65 -2.49 -5.64
CA VAL A 70 2.40 -1.60 -4.51
C VAL A 70 2.71 -0.15 -4.90
N GLU A 71 1.67 0.68 -4.82
CA GLU A 71 1.74 2.10 -5.11
C GLU A 71 1.12 2.93 -3.98
N ALA A 72 1.77 4.04 -3.66
CA ALA A 72 1.21 5.05 -2.76
C ALA A 72 0.47 6.10 -3.58
N GLY A 73 -0.85 6.11 -3.46
CA GLY A 73 -1.70 7.17 -3.98
C GLY A 73 -1.40 8.47 -3.24
N LYS A 74 -0.94 9.49 -3.98
CA LYS A 74 -0.91 10.86 -3.45
C LYS A 74 -2.36 11.27 -3.21
N GLY A 75 -2.74 11.39 -1.94
CA GLY A 75 -4.00 12.01 -1.58
C GLY A 75 -4.16 13.34 -2.33
N ARG A 76 -5.32 13.59 -2.93
CA ARG A 76 -5.70 14.95 -3.33
C ARG A 76 -5.88 15.82 -2.08
N ALA A 77 -6.03 17.13 -2.25
CA ALA A 77 -6.10 18.13 -1.18
C ALA A 77 -7.02 17.78 0.03
N PHE A 78 -7.98 16.87 -0.13
CA PHE A 78 -8.95 16.46 0.88
C PHE A 78 -9.06 14.95 1.09
N THR A 79 -8.18 14.13 0.50
CA THR A 79 -8.23 12.67 0.65
C THR A 79 -6.96 12.18 1.29
N LYS A 80 -7.08 11.29 2.29
CA LYS A 80 -5.92 10.62 2.88
C LYS A 80 -5.13 9.88 1.80
N PRO A 81 -3.79 9.86 1.87
CA PRO A 81 -3.00 8.95 1.05
C PRO A 81 -3.47 7.50 1.24
N THR A 82 -3.36 6.68 0.21
CA THR A 82 -3.76 5.27 0.26
C THR A 82 -2.68 4.41 -0.36
N LEU A 83 -2.57 3.16 0.08
CA LEU A 83 -1.81 2.15 -0.65
C LEU A 83 -2.74 1.39 -1.60
N THR A 84 -2.24 1.02 -2.77
CA THR A 84 -2.90 0.08 -3.68
C THR A 84 -1.98 -1.08 -3.96
N VAL A 85 -2.54 -2.28 -4.07
CA VAL A 85 -1.83 -3.50 -4.46
C VAL A 85 -2.75 -4.34 -5.34
N ASN A 86 -2.20 -4.90 -6.41
CA ASN A 86 -2.93 -5.84 -7.24
C ASN A 86 -2.96 -7.22 -6.59
N PHE A 87 -4.05 -7.94 -6.80
CA PHE A 87 -4.16 -9.33 -6.40
C PHE A 87 -4.98 -10.11 -7.40
N ASP A 88 -4.72 -11.41 -7.43
CA ASP A 88 -5.54 -12.37 -8.13
C ASP A 88 -6.15 -13.36 -7.16
N VAL A 89 -7.28 -13.90 -7.59
CA VAL A 89 -7.98 -14.99 -6.92
C VAL A 89 -7.88 -16.21 -7.82
N SER A 90 -7.66 -17.38 -7.23
CA SER A 90 -7.71 -18.66 -7.92
C SER A 90 -8.47 -19.69 -7.09
N ASN A 91 -8.88 -20.81 -7.71
CA ASN A 91 -9.68 -21.86 -7.08
C ASN A 91 -11.02 -21.38 -6.50
N SER A 92 -11.56 -20.25 -6.96
CA SER A 92 -12.88 -19.80 -6.50
C SER A 92 -13.98 -20.68 -7.09
N PRO A 93 -15.00 -21.08 -6.30
CA PRO A 93 -16.20 -21.75 -6.84
C PRO A 93 -16.96 -20.86 -7.82
N VAL A 94 -16.80 -19.53 -7.73
CA VAL A 94 -17.33 -18.56 -8.67
C VAL A 94 -16.26 -18.28 -9.72
N LYS A 95 -16.33 -18.96 -10.88
CA LYS A 95 -15.29 -18.90 -11.92
C LYS A 95 -14.98 -17.48 -12.42
N SER A 96 -15.96 -16.57 -12.39
CA SER A 96 -15.78 -15.18 -12.82
C SER A 96 -14.90 -14.36 -11.88
N TYR A 97 -14.55 -14.88 -10.70
CA TYR A 97 -13.61 -14.25 -9.79
C TYR A 97 -12.15 -14.57 -10.13
N ASN A 98 -11.88 -15.65 -10.87
CA ASN A 98 -10.50 -16.10 -11.04
C ASN A 98 -9.72 -15.23 -12.05
N ASN A 99 -8.47 -14.90 -11.74
CA ASN A 99 -7.50 -14.24 -12.63
C ASN A 99 -8.02 -12.95 -13.28
N ARG A 100 -8.40 -11.97 -12.45
CA ARG A 100 -9.04 -10.72 -12.88
C ARG A 100 -8.16 -9.48 -12.73
N GLY A 101 -7.00 -9.59 -12.07
CA GLY A 101 -6.16 -8.45 -11.71
C GLY A 101 -6.94 -7.44 -10.85
N TYR A 102 -7.45 -7.89 -9.71
CA TYR A 102 -8.14 -7.00 -8.79
C TYR A 102 -7.19 -5.98 -8.18
N VAL A 103 -7.72 -4.83 -7.80
CA VAL A 103 -6.95 -3.77 -7.11
C VAL A 103 -7.52 -3.58 -5.71
N LEU A 104 -6.74 -3.92 -4.70
CA LEU A 104 -7.05 -3.65 -3.30
C LEU A 104 -6.52 -2.26 -2.93
N ARG A 105 -7.43 -1.39 -2.49
CA ARG A 105 -7.09 -0.12 -1.83
C ARG A 105 -7.07 -0.32 -0.32
N VAL A 106 -5.95 0.07 0.28
CA VAL A 106 -5.74 0.10 1.73
C VAL A 106 -5.63 1.56 2.16
N GLU A 107 -6.59 2.01 2.95
CA GLU A 107 -6.58 3.33 3.59
C GLU A 107 -5.69 3.24 4.84
N THR A 108 -4.61 4.02 4.88
CA THR A 108 -3.63 4.06 5.97
C THR A 108 -2.87 5.39 5.90
N ASP A 109 -2.27 5.82 7.01
CA ASP A 109 -1.24 6.86 6.96
C ASP A 109 0.00 6.27 6.28
N VAL A 110 0.31 6.73 5.05
CA VAL A 110 1.41 6.16 4.22
C VAL A 110 2.81 6.55 4.71
N ASP A 111 2.90 7.49 5.64
CA ASP A 111 4.15 7.93 6.25
C ASP A 111 4.37 7.23 7.61
N LYS A 112 3.30 7.03 8.39
CA LYS A 112 3.38 6.33 9.69
C LYS A 112 3.27 4.81 9.58
N LEU A 113 2.40 4.30 8.71
CA LEU A 113 2.13 2.87 8.51
C LEU A 113 1.86 2.13 9.83
N ASP A 114 0.99 2.69 10.68
CA ASP A 114 0.70 2.19 12.02
C ASP A 114 -0.56 1.31 12.11
N LYS A 115 -1.54 1.53 11.23
CA LYS A 115 -2.80 0.75 11.19
C LYS A 115 -3.53 0.85 9.85
N ILE A 116 -4.29 -0.18 9.54
CA ILE A 116 -5.28 -0.16 8.46
C ILE A 116 -6.53 0.59 8.94
N GLU A 117 -6.93 1.63 8.21
CA GLU A 117 -8.15 2.40 8.48
C GLU A 117 -9.34 1.92 7.65
N GLY A 118 -9.09 1.29 6.50
CA GLY A 118 -10.13 0.86 5.59
C GLY A 118 -9.62 0.03 4.42
N LEU A 119 -10.49 -0.86 3.94
CA LEU A 119 -10.22 -1.74 2.80
C LEU A 119 -11.34 -1.64 1.77
N THR A 120 -10.97 -1.57 0.50
CA THR A 120 -11.90 -1.55 -0.63
C THR A 120 -11.28 -2.21 -1.85
N VAL A 121 -12.01 -3.10 -2.52
CA VAL A 121 -11.65 -3.60 -3.86
C VAL A 121 -12.23 -2.66 -4.91
N LEU A 122 -11.40 -2.13 -5.80
CA LEU A 122 -11.78 -1.04 -6.71
C LEU A 122 -12.48 -1.49 -7.99
N ASN A 123 -12.29 -2.76 -8.39
CA ASN A 123 -12.74 -3.29 -9.66
C ASN A 123 -13.37 -4.69 -9.52
N GLY A 124 -14.02 -5.12 -10.59
CA GLY A 124 -14.61 -6.44 -10.72
C GLY A 124 -15.74 -6.74 -9.73
N GLU A 125 -16.23 -7.98 -9.79
CA GLU A 125 -17.45 -8.40 -9.10
C GLU A 125 -17.33 -8.37 -7.57
N ILE A 126 -16.15 -8.69 -7.02
CA ILE A 126 -15.87 -8.57 -5.58
C ILE A 126 -16.04 -7.12 -5.10
N GLY A 127 -15.47 -6.16 -5.85
CA GLY A 127 -15.63 -4.73 -5.56
C GLY A 127 -17.08 -4.24 -5.67
N LEU A 128 -17.82 -4.72 -6.66
CA LEU A 128 -19.24 -4.43 -6.82
C LEU A 128 -20.06 -4.90 -5.61
N LYS A 129 -19.85 -6.14 -5.16
CA LYS A 129 -20.54 -6.72 -4.01
C LYS A 129 -20.28 -5.95 -2.71
N ILE A 130 -19.03 -5.52 -2.48
CA ILE A 130 -18.67 -4.67 -1.34
C ILE A 130 -19.46 -3.36 -1.37
N ARG A 131 -19.55 -2.72 -2.54
CA ARG A 131 -20.27 -1.45 -2.71
C ARG A 131 -21.78 -1.60 -2.50
N GLU A 132 -22.36 -2.67 -3.00
CA GLU A 132 -23.78 -2.98 -2.81
C GLU A 132 -24.12 -3.21 -1.34
N GLU A 133 -23.32 -3.97 -0.60
CA GLU A 133 -23.55 -4.18 0.83
C GLU A 133 -23.39 -2.90 1.64
N LYS A 134 -22.37 -2.07 1.35
CA LYS A 134 -22.21 -0.75 1.97
C LYS A 134 -23.46 0.10 1.73
N ASN A 135 -23.93 0.19 0.49
CA ASN A 135 -25.12 0.97 0.14
C ASN A 135 -26.41 0.45 0.81
N ALA A 136 -26.55 -0.86 0.98
CA ALA A 136 -27.70 -1.45 1.67
C ALA A 136 -27.76 -1.07 3.16
N ARG A 137 -26.61 -0.90 3.81
CA ARG A 137 -26.53 -0.47 5.22
C ARG A 137 -26.96 0.99 5.43
N PHE A 138 -26.81 1.86 4.43
CA PHE A 138 -27.23 3.26 4.52
C PHE A 138 -28.71 3.50 4.21
N ARG A 139 -29.41 2.47 3.71
CA ARG A 139 -30.84 2.54 3.37
C ARG A 139 -31.76 1.99 4.48
N LYS A 140 -31.20 1.49 5.58
CA LYS A 140 -31.91 1.07 6.80
C LYS A 140 -31.75 2.14 7.87
#